data_AF-A0A1B6JME7-F1
#
_entry.id   AF-A0A1B6JME7-F1
#
_cell.length_a   1.000
_cell.length_b   1.000
_cell.length_c   1.000
_cell.angle_alpha   90.00
_cell.angle_beta   90.00
_cell.angle_gamma   90.00
#
_symmetry.space_group_name_H-M   'P 1'
#
loop_
_entity.id
_entity.type
_entity.pdbx_description
1 polymer ?
#
loop_
_entity_poly.entity_id
_entity_poly.type
_entity_poly.pdbx_seq_one_letter_code
_entity_poly.pdbx_strand_id
1 'polypeptide(L)'
;MESTFAVSMQDLPTEIIEIIASYLSSDDLDACFRVCRGWKSVFNLNRIWRKYCVYPEKYFKAAGCTLGSRGNKDYEEVCFWKKSYDRQKLLWENWSKGRFT
;
A
#
# COMPACT_ATOMS: atom_id res chain seq x y z
N MET A 1 -39.03 -8.28 6.09
CA MET A 1 -37.72 -8.72 5.54
C MET A 1 -36.74 -7.61 5.85
N GLU A 2 -35.79 -7.85 6.76
CA GLU A 2 -34.70 -6.91 6.98
C GLU A 2 -33.78 -6.98 5.77
N SER A 3 -33.74 -5.91 4.99
CA SER A 3 -32.75 -5.75 3.93
C SER A 3 -31.40 -5.49 4.60
N THR A 4 -30.55 -6.50 4.68
CA THR A 4 -29.17 -6.31 5.11
C THR A 4 -28.45 -5.50 4.04
N PHE A 5 -28.26 -4.20 4.29
CA PHE A 5 -27.41 -3.37 3.45
C PHE A 5 -25.97 -3.85 3.59
N ALA A 6 -25.36 -4.27 2.49
CA ALA A 6 -23.95 -4.63 2.47
C ALA A 6 -23.13 -3.35 2.65
N VAL A 7 -22.38 -3.27 3.75
CA VAL A 7 -21.43 -2.17 4.00
C VAL A 7 -20.18 -2.44 3.17
N SER A 8 -19.81 -1.52 2.28
CA SER A 8 -18.56 -1.59 1.54
C SER A 8 -17.41 -1.13 2.44
N MET A 9 -16.20 -1.64 2.18
CA MET A 9 -14.98 -1.11 2.82
C MET A 9 -14.79 0.40 2.57
N GLN A 10 -15.36 0.94 1.50
CA GLN A 10 -15.30 2.37 1.18
C GLN A 10 -16.22 3.22 2.07
N ASP A 11 -17.19 2.60 2.74
CA ASP A 11 -18.16 3.29 3.59
C ASP A 11 -17.67 3.41 5.04
N LEU A 12 -16.58 2.73 5.38
CA LEU A 12 -16.03 2.71 6.73
C LEU A 12 -15.14 3.95 6.98
N PRO A 13 -15.18 4.54 8.18
CA PRO A 13 -14.23 5.56 8.58
C PRO A 13 -12.79 5.06 8.53
N THR A 14 -11.86 5.95 8.18
CA THR A 14 -10.42 5.65 8.07
C THR A 14 -9.86 4.99 9.32
N GLU A 15 -10.30 5.39 10.51
CA GLU A 15 -9.86 4.81 11.79
C GLU A 15 -10.21 3.32 11.90
N ILE A 16 -11.41 2.95 11.42
CA ILE A 16 -11.87 1.55 11.41
C ILE A 16 -11.07 0.73 10.40
N ILE A 17 -10.79 1.31 9.23
CA ILE A 17 -9.91 0.71 8.22
C ILE A 17 -8.51 0.45 8.78
N GLU A 18 -7.94 1.41 9.50
CA GLU A 18 -6.63 1.25 10.14
C GLU A 18 -6.63 0.16 11.21
N ILE A 19 -7.74 0.01 11.96
CA ILE A 19 -7.93 -1.09 12.91
C ILE A 19 -8.00 -2.44 12.17
N ILE A 20 -8.82 -2.58 11.14
CA ILE A 20 -8.90 -3.80 10.32
C ILE A 20 -7.51 -4.13 9.77
N ALA A 21 -6.84 -3.15 9.16
CA ALA A 21 -5.51 -3.30 8.63
C ALA A 21 -4.47 -3.66 9.70
N SER A 22 -4.71 -3.35 10.98
CA SER A 22 -3.85 -3.74 12.11
C SER A 22 -3.79 -5.25 12.34
N TYR A 23 -4.84 -5.99 11.97
CA TYR A 23 -4.92 -7.44 12.13
C TYR A 23 -4.43 -8.24 10.91
N LEU A 24 -4.17 -7.57 9.79
CA LEU A 24 -3.76 -8.24 8.55
C LEU A 24 -2.25 -8.40 8.45
N SER A 25 -1.79 -9.46 7.79
CA SER A 25 -0.39 -9.57 7.38
C SER A 25 -0.08 -8.58 6.25
N SER A 26 1.21 -8.36 5.96
CA SER A 26 1.59 -7.49 4.84
C SER A 26 1.15 -8.05 3.48
N ASP A 27 1.10 -9.37 3.34
CA ASP A 27 0.66 -10.03 2.10
C ASP A 27 -0.85 -9.93 1.93
N ASP A 28 -1.62 -10.09 3.00
CA ASP A 28 -3.08 -9.90 2.97
C ASP A 28 -3.44 -8.45 2.63
N LEU A 29 -2.69 -7.48 3.15
CA LEU A 29 -2.89 -6.08 2.80
C LEU A 29 -2.54 -5.78 1.33
N ASP A 30 -1.49 -6.39 0.79
CA ASP A 30 -1.16 -6.22 -0.62
C ASP A 30 -2.24 -6.86 -1.52
N ALA A 31 -2.80 -7.99 -1.10
CA ALA A 31 -3.95 -8.59 -1.76
C ALA A 31 -5.18 -7.66 -1.71
N CYS A 32 -5.52 -7.12 -0.53
CA CYS A 32 -6.61 -6.15 -0.35
C CYS A 32 -6.42 -4.91 -1.24
N PHE A 33 -5.21 -4.35 -1.29
CA PHE A 33 -4.87 -3.19 -2.12
C PHE A 33 -5.09 -3.42 -3.62
N ARG A 34 -5.08 -4.68 -4.08
CA ARG A 34 -5.24 -5.08 -5.48
C ARG A 34 -6.66 -5.50 -5.85
N VAL A 35 -7.60 -5.57 -4.90
CA VAL A 35 -8.98 -6.03 -5.14
C VAL A 35 -9.70 -5.16 -6.17
N CYS A 36 -9.79 -3.85 -5.92
CA CYS A 36 -10.43 -2.90 -6.81
C CYS A 36 -9.91 -1.47 -6.54
N ARG A 37 -10.26 -0.50 -7.38
CA ARG A 37 -9.83 0.90 -7.21
C ARG A 37 -10.27 1.50 -5.88
N GLY A 38 -11.49 1.21 -5.42
CA GLY A 38 -11.98 1.69 -4.14
C GLY A 38 -11.20 1.13 -2.94
N TRP A 39 -10.91 -0.17 -2.95
CA TRP A 39 -10.06 -0.78 -1.93
C TRP A 39 -8.63 -0.25 -2.00
N LYS A 40 -8.10 -0.08 -3.20
CA LYS A 40 -6.80 0.56 -3.39
C LYS A 40 -6.76 1.91 -2.67
N SER A 41 -7.74 2.78 -2.92
CA SER A 41 -7.86 4.11 -2.28
C SER A 41 -7.89 4.00 -0.75
N VAL A 42 -8.75 3.13 -0.21
CA VAL A 42 -8.93 2.89 1.22
C VAL A 42 -7.65 2.39 1.90
N PHE A 43 -6.94 1.45 1.27
CA PHE A 43 -5.70 0.89 1.80
C PHE A 43 -4.45 1.71 1.44
N ASN A 44 -4.56 2.81 0.69
CA ASN A 44 -3.44 3.65 0.27
C ASN A 44 -2.96 4.64 1.35
N LEU A 45 -2.95 4.21 2.62
CA LEU A 45 -2.64 5.08 3.76
C LEU A 45 -1.20 4.87 4.25
N ASN A 46 -0.46 5.97 4.41
CA ASN A 46 0.92 5.94 4.89
C ASN A 46 1.05 5.24 6.25
N ARG A 47 0.09 5.44 7.16
CA ARG A 47 0.10 4.82 8.49
C ARG A 47 0.00 3.29 8.43
N ILE A 48 -0.76 2.74 7.48
CA ILE A 48 -0.89 1.30 7.27
C ILE A 48 0.45 0.70 6.80
N TRP A 49 1.07 1.27 5.77
CA TRP A 49 2.25 0.67 5.14
C TRP A 49 3.55 0.92 5.90
N ARG A 50 3.63 2.03 6.65
CA ARG A 50 4.83 2.38 7.43
C ARG A 50 5.24 1.27 8.40
N LYS A 51 4.27 0.58 9.02
CA LYS A 51 4.56 -0.47 10.01
C LYS A 51 5.15 -1.76 9.42
N TYR A 52 5.05 -1.97 8.10
CA TYR A 52 5.63 -3.14 7.42
C TYR A 52 6.95 -2.83 6.69
N CYS A 53 7.39 -1.58 6.72
CA CYS A 53 8.70 -1.20 6.19
C CYS A 53 9.75 -1.34 7.29
N VAL A 54 10.80 -2.10 7.01
CA VAL A 54 11.92 -2.30 7.96
C VAL A 54 12.98 -1.21 7.77
N TYR A 55 13.07 -0.66 6.55
CA TYR A 55 14.04 0.39 6.24
C TYR A 55 13.53 1.79 6.61
N PRO A 56 14.42 2.67 7.11
CA PRO A 56 14.05 4.05 7.40
C PRO A 56 13.72 4.82 6.12
N GLU A 57 12.91 5.87 6.25
CA GLU A 57 12.39 6.69 5.14
C GLU A 57 13.50 7.16 4.18
N LYS A 58 14.68 7.52 4.72
CA LYS A 58 15.83 7.98 3.96
C LYS A 58 16.40 6.96 2.97
N TYR A 59 16.24 5.66 3.24
CA TYR A 59 16.81 4.59 2.43
C TYR A 59 16.23 4.59 1.01
N PHE A 60 14.93 4.82 0.88
CA PHE A 60 14.26 4.88 -0.41
C PHE A 60 14.08 6.29 -0.96
N LYS A 61 14.21 7.34 -0.13
CA LYS A 61 14.27 8.74 -0.60
C LYS A 61 15.55 9.06 -1.39
N ALA A 62 16.69 8.46 -1.01
CA ALA A 62 18.00 8.79 -1.59
C ALA A 62 18.18 8.29 -3.03
N ALA A 63 17.45 7.25 -3.43
CA ALA A 63 17.43 6.78 -4.81
C ALA A 63 16.41 7.61 -5.60
N GLY A 64 16.83 8.80 -6.02
CA GLY A 64 16.05 9.81 -6.74
C GLY A 64 15.35 9.29 -8.00
N CYS A 65 14.21 8.64 -7.81
CA CYS A 65 13.17 8.56 -8.81
C CYS A 65 12.12 9.63 -8.46
N THR A 66 12.48 10.89 -8.70
CA THR A 66 11.53 11.82 -9.31
C THR A 66 11.21 11.27 -10.69
N LEU A 67 10.41 10.20 -10.76
CA LEU A 67 9.69 9.83 -11.97
C LEU A 67 8.77 11.03 -12.22
N GLY A 68 9.24 11.92 -13.08
CA GLY A 68 8.58 13.17 -13.40
C GLY A 68 7.16 12.86 -13.79
N SER A 69 6.21 13.32 -12.98
CA SER A 69 4.81 13.40 -13.40
C SER A 69 4.70 14.57 -14.38
N ARG A 70 5.23 14.38 -15.60
CA ARG A 70 4.81 15.15 -16.76
C ARG A 70 3.54 14.48 -17.27
N GLY A 71 2.40 14.98 -16.77
CA GLY A 71 1.09 14.84 -17.39
C GLY A 71 0.46 13.45 -17.36
N ASN A 72 -0.29 13.15 -16.30
CA ASN A 72 -1.67 12.65 -16.41
C ASN A 72 -2.30 12.59 -15.01
N LYS A 73 -3.37 13.37 -14.80
CA LYS A 73 -4.00 13.67 -13.50
C LYS A 73 -4.98 12.60 -12.98
N ASP A 74 -4.90 11.35 -13.45
CA ASP A 74 -5.93 10.33 -13.15
C ASP A 74 -5.43 9.04 -12.49
N TYR A 75 -4.18 8.97 -12.09
CA TYR A 75 -3.70 7.85 -11.27
C TYR A 75 -3.66 8.29 -9.80
N GLU A 76 -4.51 7.68 -8.96
CA GLU A 76 -4.35 7.74 -7.51
C GLU A 76 -2.90 7.39 -7.16
N GLU A 77 -2.17 8.42 -6.74
CA GLU A 77 -0.76 8.28 -6.46
C GLU A 77 -0.60 7.35 -5.27
N VAL A 78 0.14 6.26 -5.48
CA VAL A 78 0.45 5.30 -4.42
C VAL A 78 1.25 6.02 -3.32
N CYS A 79 0.85 5.85 -2.07
CA CYS A 79 1.46 6.54 -0.94
C CYS A 79 2.93 6.14 -0.78
N PHE A 80 3.71 7.02 -0.17
CA PHE A 80 5.16 6.86 -0.03
C PHE A 80 5.54 5.53 0.62
N TRP A 81 4.87 5.14 1.70
CA TRP A 81 5.20 3.91 2.42
C TRP A 81 4.78 2.65 1.68
N LYS A 82 3.72 2.70 0.85
CA LYS A 82 3.39 1.58 -0.05
C LYS A 82 4.47 1.41 -1.12
N LYS A 83 4.91 2.49 -1.76
CA LYS A 83 6.02 2.47 -2.73
C LYS A 83 7.30 1.90 -2.09
N SER A 84 7.58 2.28 -0.85
CA SER A 84 8.72 1.78 -0.08
C SER A 84 8.61 0.29 0.24
N TYR A 85 7.41 -0.15 0.66
CA TYR A 85 7.13 -1.57 0.90
C TYR A 85 7.32 -2.40 -0.38
N ASP A 86 6.78 -1.95 -1.51
CA ASP A 86 6.92 -2.66 -2.80
C ASP A 86 8.39 -2.82 -3.20
N ARG A 87 9.18 -1.76 -3.00
CA ARG A 87 10.61 -1.81 -3.28
C ARG A 87 11.36 -2.76 -2.35
N GLN A 88 11.04 -2.74 -1.05
CA GLN A 88 11.58 -3.69 -0.09
C GLN A 88 11.23 -5.13 -0.50
N LYS A 89 9.96 -5.41 -0.81
CA LYS A 89 9.49 -6.74 -1.23
C LYS A 89 10.25 -7.23 -2.46
N LEU A 90 10.39 -6.38 -3.47
CA LEU A 90 11.16 -6.69 -4.68
C LEU A 90 12.63 -7.03 -4.37
N LEU A 91 13.28 -6.25 -3.50
CA LEU A 91 14.66 -6.52 -3.10
C LEU A 91 14.79 -7.89 -2.41
N TRP A 92 13.89 -8.22 -1.49
CA TRP A 92 13.88 -9.53 -0.82
C TRP A 92 13.64 -10.68 -1.82
N GLU A 93 12.73 -10.51 -2.77
CA GLU A 93 12.47 -11.50 -3.82
C GLU A 93 13.67 -11.70 -4.74
N ASN A 94 14.37 -10.62 -5.09
CA ASN A 94 15.57 -10.68 -5.92
C ASN A 94 16.71 -11.36 -5.16
N TRP A 95 16.97 -10.95 -3.92
CA TRP A 95 18.04 -11.52 -3.09
C TRP A 95 17.83 -13.00 -2.80
N SER A 96 16.60 -13.43 -2.48
CA SER A 96 16.28 -14.84 -2.26
C SER A 96 16.48 -15.71 -3.51
N LYS A 97 16.47 -15.10 -4.70
CA LYS A 97 16.73 -15.76 -5.99
C LYS A 97 18.17 -15.54 -6.51
N GLY A 98 19.05 -14.93 -5.73
CA GLY A 98 20.44 -14.63 -6.14
C GLY A 98 20.55 -13.54 -7.21
N ARG A 99 19.53 -12.68 -7.36
CA ARG A 99 19.54 -11.52 -8.28
C ARG A 99 19.88 -10.28 -7.47
N PHE A 100 20.99 -9.61 -7.79
CA PHE A 100 21.50 -8.48 -7.00
C PHE A 100 21.19 -7.11 -7.61
N THR A 101 20.18 -7.04 -8.46
CA THR A 101 19.70 -5.84 -9.15
C THR A 101 18.44 -5.27 -8.50
#